data_AF-L0DA51-F1
#
_entry.id   AF-L0DA51-F1
#
_cell.length_a   1.000
_cell.length_b   1.000
_cell.length_c   1.000
_cell.angle_alpha   90.00
_cell.angle_beta   90.00
_cell.angle_gamma   90.00
#
_symmetry.space_group_name_H-M   'P 1'
#
loop_
_entity.id
_entity.type
_entity.pdbx_description
1 polymer ?
#
loop_
_entity_poly.entity_id
_entity_poly.type
_entity_poly.pdbx_seq_one_letter_code
_entity_poly.pdbx_strand_id
1 'polypeptide(L)' 'MALIPIVELGVAEAYEILTVRFGLIDLPPLEAIENEDWGRDFLLSQFQDLPAKALAEAGLSWDDLATNEPADR' A
#
# COMPACT_ATOMS: atom_id res chain seq x y z
N MET A 1 3.65 15.56 -6.68
CA MET A 1 2.46 14.66 -6.71
C MET A 1 2.21 14.22 -5.28
N ALA A 2 0.98 14.34 -4.79
CA ALA A 2 0.62 13.77 -3.49
C ALA A 2 0.71 12.25 -3.62
N LEU A 3 1.38 11.60 -2.68
CA LEU A 3 1.46 10.15 -2.60
C LEU A 3 0.19 9.62 -1.95
N ILE A 4 -0.33 8.51 -2.45
CA ILE A 4 -1.54 7.88 -1.88
C ILE A 4 -1.12 7.06 -0.67
N PRO A 5 -1.69 7.31 0.52
CA PRO A 5 -1.40 6.48 1.68
C PRO A 5 -1.88 5.05 1.41
N ILE A 6 -1.03 4.05 1.70
CA ILE A 6 -1.36 2.64 1.45
C ILE A 6 -2.60 2.17 2.21
N VAL A 7 -2.95 2.86 3.31
CA VAL A 7 -4.15 2.59 4.09
C VAL A 7 -5.42 3.07 3.37
N GLU A 8 -5.34 3.88 2.33
CA GLU A 8 -6.49 4.22 1.48
C GLU A 8 -6.68 3.26 0.31
N LEU A 9 -5.71 2.36 0.07
CA LEU A 9 -5.84 1.35 -0.98
C LEU A 9 -6.90 0.30 -0.62
N GLY A 10 -7.67 -0.10 -1.63
CA GLY A 10 -8.50 -1.30 -1.56
C GLY A 10 -7.65 -2.58 -1.54
N VAL A 11 -8.22 -3.69 -1.08
CA VAL A 11 -7.53 -4.99 -1.01
C VAL A 11 -7.03 -5.45 -2.38
N ALA A 12 -7.90 -5.39 -3.40
CA ALA A 12 -7.52 -5.75 -4.77
C ALA A 12 -6.43 -4.84 -5.33
N GLU A 13 -6.48 -3.52 -5.07
CA GLU A 13 -5.46 -2.59 -5.54
C GLU A 13 -4.10 -2.83 -4.85
N ALA A 14 -4.10 -2.98 -3.53
CA ALA A 14 -2.92 -3.33 -2.76
C ALA A 14 -2.28 -4.63 -3.27
N TYR A 15 -3.09 -5.65 -3.51
CA TYR A 15 -2.64 -6.92 -4.05
C TYR A 15 -2.04 -6.79 -5.46
N GLU A 16 -2.71 -6.08 -6.37
CA GLU A 16 -2.22 -5.86 -7.72
C GLU A 16 -0.88 -5.10 -7.70
N ILE A 17 -0.75 -4.07 -6.86
CA ILE A 17 0.51 -3.33 -6.76
C ILE A 17 1.64 -4.24 -6.25
N LEU A 18 1.42 -5.01 -5.18
CA LEU A 18 2.43 -5.92 -4.66
C LEU A 18 2.85 -6.98 -5.68
N THR A 19 1.90 -7.58 -6.40
CA THR A 19 2.18 -8.61 -7.41
C THR A 19 2.78 -8.05 -8.70
N VAL A 20 2.20 -6.98 -9.26
CA VAL A 20 2.57 -6.44 -10.58
C VAL A 20 3.74 -5.48 -10.49
N ARG A 21 3.77 -4.57 -9.50
CA ARG A 21 4.84 -3.57 -9.37
C ARG A 21 6.03 -4.11 -8.59
N PHE A 22 5.78 -4.79 -7.49
CA PHE A 22 6.85 -5.29 -6.61
C PHE A 22 7.24 -6.74 -6.90
N GLY A 23 6.47 -7.46 -7.72
CA GLY A 23 6.80 -8.84 -8.10
C GLY A 23 6.64 -9.84 -6.96
N LEU A 24 5.86 -9.53 -5.92
CA LEU A 24 5.60 -10.45 -4.82
C LEU A 24 4.72 -11.60 -5.32
N ILE A 25 5.30 -12.80 -5.33
CA ILE A 25 4.62 -14.03 -5.73
C ILE A 25 4.19 -14.90 -4.54
N ASP A 26 4.61 -14.54 -3.32
CA ASP A 26 4.33 -15.29 -2.09
C ASP A 26 3.04 -14.82 -1.39
N LEU A 27 2.10 -14.29 -2.17
CA LEU A 27 0.81 -13.82 -1.65
C LEU A 27 -0.25 -14.90 -1.83
N PRO A 28 -1.14 -15.10 -0.82
CA PRO A 28 -2.31 -15.96 -0.98
C PRO A 28 -3.23 -15.42 -2.09
N PRO A 29 -4.11 -16.26 -2.67
CA PRO A 29 -4.99 -15.82 -3.74
C PRO A 29 -5.89 -14.66 -3.29
N LEU A 30 -6.12 -13.70 -4.18
CA LEU A 30 -6.92 -12.51 -3.90
C LEU A 30 -8.28 -12.84 -3.29
N GLU A 31 -8.95 -13.89 -3.77
CA GLU A 31 -10.24 -14.33 -3.21
C GLU A 31 -10.16 -14.68 -1.72
N ALA A 32 -9.08 -15.30 -1.24
CA ALA A 32 -8.91 -15.59 0.18
C ALA A 32 -8.71 -14.30 0.98
N ILE A 33 -7.94 -13.37 0.43
CA ILE A 33 -7.64 -12.07 1.05
C ILE A 33 -8.88 -11.19 1.12
N GLU A 34 -9.73 -11.16 0.08
CA GLU A 34 -10.97 -10.37 0.05
C GLU A 34 -12.07 -10.95 0.93
N ASN A 35 -12.14 -12.28 1.06
CA ASN A 35 -13.16 -12.93 1.87
C ASN A 35 -12.85 -12.93 3.37
N GLU A 36 -11.58 -12.79 3.75
CA GLU A 36 -11.15 -12.88 5.15
C GLU A 36 -10.71 -11.53 5.72
N ASP A 37 -11.12 -11.25 6.97
CA ASP A 37 -10.82 -9.98 7.65
C ASP A 37 -9.32 -9.70 7.87
N TRP A 38 -8.44 -10.69 7.71
CA TRP A 38 -6.99 -10.53 7.84
C TRP A 38 -6.30 -10.03 6.56
N GLY A 39 -6.96 -10.10 5.40
CA GLY A 39 -6.30 -9.89 4.12
C GLY A 39 -5.69 -8.49 3.95
N ARG A 40 -6.43 -7.46 4.37
CA ARG A 40 -5.96 -6.07 4.32
C ARG A 40 -4.73 -5.85 5.21
N ASP A 41 -4.79 -6.30 6.46
CA ASP A 41 -3.70 -6.13 7.42
C ASP A 41 -2.43 -6.85 6.95
N PHE A 42 -2.59 -8.06 6.40
CA PHE A 42 -1.51 -8.81 5.79
C PHE A 42 -0.84 -8.05 4.63
N LEU A 43 -1.63 -7.50 3.68
CA LEU A 43 -1.07 -6.71 2.56
C LEU A 43 -0.35 -5.46 3.05
N LEU A 44 -0.90 -4.76 4.04
CA LEU A 44 -0.24 -3.61 4.67
C LEU A 44 1.08 -4.04 5.32
N SER A 45 1.14 -5.18 5.99
CA SER A 45 2.40 -5.70 6.52
C SER A 45 3.44 -6.01 5.43
N GLN A 46 3.01 -6.46 4.23
CA GLN A 46 3.94 -6.69 3.11
C GLN A 46 4.53 -5.39 2.59
N PHE A 47 3.73 -4.33 2.53
CA PHE A 47 4.26 -3.02 2.21
C PHE A 47 5.34 -2.61 3.24
N GLN A 48 5.18 -2.91 4.55
CA GLN A 48 6.12 -2.45 5.61
C GLN A 48 7.54 -2.97 5.39
N ASP A 49 7.66 -4.12 4.73
CA ASP A 49 8.93 -4.72 4.37
C ASP A 49 9.61 -4.02 3.17
N LEU A 50 8.83 -3.28 2.38
CA LEU A 50 9.32 -2.56 1.20
C LEU A 50 9.94 -1.20 1.56
N PRO A 51 11.01 -0.79 0.85
CA PRO A 51 11.64 0.50 1.10
C PRO A 51 10.72 1.66 0.69
N ALA A 52 10.62 2.68 1.55
CA ALA A 52 9.80 3.87 1.31
C ALA A 52 10.06 4.56 -0.03
N LYS A 53 11.30 4.50 -0.54
CA LYS A 53 11.64 4.98 -1.88
C LYS A 53 10.88 4.24 -2.97
N ALA A 54 10.79 2.92 -2.90
CA ALA A 54 10.10 2.13 -3.91
C ALA A 54 8.57 2.29 -3.83
N LEU A 55 8.03 2.52 -2.64
CA LEU A 55 6.64 2.94 -2.47
C LEU A 55 6.39 4.30 -3.13
N ALA A 56 7.26 5.28 -2.89
CA ALA A 56 7.15 6.59 -3.53
C ALA A 56 7.27 6.51 -5.07
N GLU A 57 8.11 5.60 -5.61
CA GLU A 57 8.18 5.31 -7.04
C GLU A 57 6.89 4.69 -7.59
N ALA A 58 6.16 3.94 -6.76
CA ALA A 58 4.81 3.45 -7.06
C ALA A 58 3.71 4.51 -6.82
N GLY A 59 4.07 5.72 -6.36
CA GLY A 59 3.11 6.77 -6.00
C GLY A 59 2.43 6.57 -4.65
N LEU A 60 2.98 5.70 -3.81
CA LEU A 60 2.43 5.30 -2.51
C LEU A 60 3.21 5.88 -1.33
N SER A 61 2.53 5.97 -0.19
CA SER A 61 3.04 6.50 1.08
C SER A 61 2.62 5.61 2.25
N TRP A 62 3.48 5.44 3.26
CA TRP A 62 3.09 4.91 4.58
C TRP A 62 2.15 5.83 5.33
N ASP A 63 2.47 7.10 5.18
CA ASP A 63 2.03 8.15 6.05
C ASP A 63 0.80 8.79 5.41
N ASP A 64 -0.22 9.03 6.23
CA ASP A 64 -1.35 9.89 5.89
C ASP A 64 -0.81 11.33 5.83
N LEU A 65 0.07 11.61 4.86
CA LEU A 65 0.64 12.93 4.61
C LEU A 65 -0.41 13.84 3.96
N ALA A 66 -1.63 13.84 4.49
CA ALA A 66 -2.47 15.02 4.52
C ALA A 66 -1.79 16.18 5.29
N THR A 67 -0.66 15.95 5.96
CA THR A 67 0.14 16.99 6.63
C THR A 67 1.54 17.12 6.04
N ASN A 68 1.66 17.87 4.93
CA ASN A 68 2.87 18.64 4.60
C ASN A 68 2.50 19.76 3.58
N GLU A 69 1.64 20.72 3.92
CA GLU A 69 1.95 22.08 4.44
C GLU A 69 1.98 23.18 3.34
N PRO A 70 1.73 24.50 3.63
CA PRO A 70 2.08 25.17 4.88
C PRO A 70 0.91 25.79 5.64
N ALA A 71 1.07 25.83 6.95
CA ALA A 71 0.50 26.88 7.78
C ALA A 71 1.01 28.23 7.24
N ASP A 72 0.20 28.91 6.42
CA ASP A 72 0.40 30.32 6.12
C ASP A 72 -0.05 31.12 7.34
N ARG A 73 0.87 31.96 7.80
CA ARG A 73 0.95 32.61 9.11
C ARG A 73 0.01 33.79 9.26
#